data_AF-A0A2J6T3H1-F1
#
_entry.id   AF-A0A2J6T3H1-F1
#
_cell.length_a   1.000
_cell.length_b   1.000
_cell.length_c   1.000
_cell.angle_alpha   90.00
_cell.angle_beta   90.00
_cell.angle_gamma   90.00
#
_symmetry.space_group_name_H-M   'P 1'
#
loop_
_entity.id
_entity.type
_entity.pdbx_description
1 polymer ?
#
loop_
_entity_poly.entity_id
_entity_poly.type
_entity_poly.pdbx_seq_one_letter_code
_entity_poly.pdbx_strand_id
1 'polypeptide(L)'
;MMDLQELVRTFNKLPRSPKTPSGLVDDHWHIAIRHVPLKPPGDLLHLVNPGSQYTHFEGPAQILSVEPATSRADVVLPMLLRSFVNSMGESDPRVTPRGPWSWGTGDEELAKALEEKLKAAGVRDELCMIKVGDAKDMVIEEEVWVSVFDKMKLREGPKCSQCKNPPSGDGKLQVCSRCRKVQCCSRDCQKADWKEHKVVCKYLAKDPSIGALDYYQNFAPHFPEA
;
A
#
# COMPACT_ATOMS: atom_id res chain seq x y z
N MET A 1 6.01 20.04 -6.62
CA MET A 1 6.04 18.71 -7.27
C MET A 1 7.13 18.77 -8.31
N MET A 2 8.17 17.94 -8.23
CA MET A 2 9.21 17.90 -9.28
C MET A 2 8.59 17.42 -10.60
N ASP A 3 8.90 18.10 -11.70
CA ASP A 3 8.60 17.58 -13.02
C ASP A 3 9.51 16.39 -13.36
N LEU A 4 9.20 15.67 -14.44
CA LEU A 4 9.92 14.46 -14.82
C LEU A 4 11.41 14.74 -15.14
N GLN A 5 11.73 15.88 -15.76
CA GLN A 5 13.10 16.20 -16.15
C GLN A 5 13.97 16.47 -14.92
N GLU A 6 13.46 17.21 -13.94
CA GLU A 6 14.17 17.44 -12.68
C GLU A 6 14.29 16.17 -11.83
N LEU A 7 13.25 15.32 -11.85
CA LEU A 7 13.28 14.02 -11.20
C LEU A 7 14.37 13.12 -11.78
N VAL A 8 14.47 13.04 -13.12
CA VAL A 8 15.53 12.27 -13.80
C VAL A 8 16.91 12.82 -13.48
N ARG A 9 17.10 14.15 -13.50
CA ARG A 9 18.37 14.79 -13.14
C ARG A 9 18.80 14.45 -11.71
N THR A 10 17.86 14.45 -10.77
CA THR A 10 18.12 14.10 -9.38
C THR A 10 18.43 12.61 -9.23
N PHE A 11 17.64 11.75 -9.87
CA PHE A 11 17.83 10.30 -9.87
C PHE A 11 19.20 9.89 -10.44
N ASN A 12 19.63 10.51 -11.54
CA ASN A 12 20.92 10.22 -12.16
C ASN A 12 22.12 10.58 -11.28
N LYS A 13 21.97 11.55 -10.36
CA LYS A 13 23.01 11.94 -9.39
C LYS A 13 23.10 11.01 -8.19
N LEU A 14 22.13 10.10 -8.01
CA LEU A 14 22.12 9.22 -6.85
C LEU A 14 23.33 8.27 -6.87
N PRO A 15 24.08 8.16 -5.75
CA PRO A 15 25.13 7.17 -5.61
C PRO A 15 24.54 5.76 -5.64
N ARG A 16 25.35 4.81 -6.09
CA ARG A 16 24.96 3.41 -6.29
C ARG A 16 26.06 2.47 -5.84
N SER A 17 25.67 1.30 -5.38
CA SER A 17 26.57 0.22 -4.96
C SER A 17 25.93 -1.10 -5.35
N PRO A 18 26.69 -2.12 -5.78
CA PRO A 18 26.16 -3.46 -6.04
C PRO A 18 25.44 -4.09 -4.85
N LYS A 19 25.81 -3.66 -3.63
CA LYS A 19 25.23 -4.12 -2.37
C LYS A 19 24.44 -3.00 -1.70
N THR A 20 23.41 -3.39 -0.96
CA THR A 20 22.68 -2.55 -0.02
C THR A 20 23.63 -1.93 1.04
N PRO A 21 23.20 -0.89 1.78
CA PRO A 21 24.05 -0.22 2.78
C PRO A 21 24.60 -1.13 3.87
N SER A 22 23.89 -2.21 4.20
CA SER A 22 24.36 -3.21 5.14
C SER A 22 25.50 -4.07 4.58
N GLY A 23 25.70 -4.07 3.26
CA GLY A 23 26.64 -4.92 2.54
C GLY A 23 26.19 -6.38 2.39
N LEU A 24 25.03 -6.76 2.97
CA LEU A 24 24.63 -8.16 3.12
C LEU A 24 23.98 -8.74 1.87
N VAL A 25 23.16 -7.94 1.17
CA VAL A 25 22.39 -8.38 0.02
C VAL A 25 22.61 -7.45 -1.17
N ASP A 26 22.37 -7.97 -2.37
CA ASP A 26 22.45 -7.20 -3.60
C ASP A 26 21.43 -6.07 -3.60
N ASP A 27 21.81 -4.93 -4.14
CA ASP A 27 20.89 -3.81 -4.39
C ASP A 27 20.09 -4.04 -5.67
N HIS A 28 19.38 -5.17 -5.69
CA HIS A 28 18.47 -5.58 -6.74
C HIS A 28 17.02 -5.39 -6.31
N TRP A 29 16.18 -4.93 -7.22
CA TRP A 29 14.76 -4.65 -6.96
C TRP A 29 13.84 -5.34 -7.97
N HIS A 30 12.88 -6.11 -7.47
CA HIS A 30 11.76 -6.61 -8.24
C HIS A 30 10.60 -5.61 -8.18
N ILE A 31 10.02 -5.31 -9.33
CA ILE A 31 8.93 -4.33 -9.49
C ILE A 31 7.69 -5.08 -9.98
N ALA A 32 6.57 -4.85 -9.31
CA ALA A 32 5.26 -5.38 -9.70
C ALA A 32 4.18 -4.31 -9.53
N ILE A 33 3.06 -4.47 -10.23
CA ILE A 33 1.87 -3.64 -10.03
C ILE A 33 0.79 -4.49 -9.36
N ARG A 34 0.27 -4.02 -8.22
CA ARG A 34 -0.69 -4.77 -7.41
C ARG A 34 -1.99 -4.00 -7.28
N HIS A 35 -3.09 -4.63 -7.68
CA HIS A 35 -4.43 -4.09 -7.45
C HIS A 35 -4.84 -4.26 -5.98
N VAL A 36 -5.30 -3.18 -5.37
CA VAL A 36 -5.84 -3.14 -4.01
C VAL A 36 -7.35 -2.88 -4.08
N PRO A 37 -8.20 -3.87 -3.77
CA PRO A 37 -9.66 -3.72 -3.78
C PRO A 37 -10.22 -3.10 -2.48
N LEU A 38 -9.35 -2.66 -1.56
CA LEU A 38 -9.75 -1.95 -0.34
C LEU A 38 -10.22 -0.54 -0.71
N LYS A 39 -11.13 0.06 0.06
CA LYS A 39 -11.72 1.37 -0.31
C LYS A 39 -10.82 2.54 0.11
N PRO A 40 -10.56 3.53 -0.79
CA PRO A 40 -10.89 3.53 -2.21
C PRO A 40 -9.98 2.58 -3.01
N PRO A 41 -10.51 1.83 -4.01
CA PRO A 41 -9.71 0.88 -4.77
C PRO A 41 -8.69 1.59 -5.67
N GLY A 42 -7.55 0.94 -5.88
CA GLY A 42 -6.50 1.47 -6.74
C GLY A 42 -5.33 0.50 -6.87
N ASP A 43 -4.37 0.90 -7.68
CA ASP A 43 -3.17 0.11 -7.95
C ASP A 43 -1.96 0.71 -7.22
N LEU A 44 -1.08 -0.17 -6.76
CA LEU A 44 0.19 0.17 -6.14
C LEU A 44 1.34 -0.31 -7.02
N LEU A 45 2.36 0.53 -7.18
CA LEU A 45 3.66 0.08 -7.67
C LEU A 45 4.43 -0.49 -6.47
N HIS A 46 4.63 -1.80 -6.47
CA HIS A 46 5.33 -2.54 -5.42
C HIS A 46 6.79 -2.73 -5.82
N LEU A 47 7.71 -2.30 -4.96
CA LEU A 47 9.14 -2.52 -5.10
C LEU A 47 9.59 -3.43 -3.96
N VAL A 48 10.23 -4.55 -4.28
CA VAL A 48 10.79 -5.48 -3.29
C VAL A 48 12.27 -5.67 -3.56
N ASN A 49 13.11 -5.61 -2.53
CA ASN A 49 14.46 -6.13 -2.60
C ASN A 49 14.41 -7.62 -2.21
N PRO A 50 14.57 -8.59 -3.14
CA PRO A 50 14.32 -10.00 -2.84
C PRO A 50 15.26 -10.58 -1.77
N GLY A 51 16.49 -10.08 -1.71
CA GLY A 51 17.49 -10.55 -0.74
C GLY A 51 17.16 -10.17 0.71
N SER A 52 16.56 -9.01 0.94
CA SER A 52 16.19 -8.53 2.28
C SER A 52 14.70 -8.62 2.59
N GLN A 53 13.86 -8.87 1.59
CA GLN A 53 12.39 -8.74 1.62
C GLN A 53 11.90 -7.34 2.02
N TYR A 54 12.78 -6.33 1.98
CA TYR A 54 12.37 -4.94 2.17
C TYR A 54 11.43 -4.54 1.03
N THR A 55 10.33 -3.88 1.38
CA THR A 55 9.28 -3.49 0.44
C THR A 55 8.95 -2.00 0.54
N HIS A 56 8.67 -1.39 -0.60
CA HIS A 56 8.17 -0.02 -0.75
C HIS A 56 6.98 0.00 -1.71
N PHE A 57 6.09 0.98 -1.53
CA PHE A 57 4.92 1.17 -2.38
C PHE A 57 4.79 2.63 -2.82
N GLU A 58 4.48 2.84 -4.09
CA GLU A 58 3.98 4.12 -4.60
C GLU A 58 2.51 3.97 -5.02
N GLY A 59 1.72 5.03 -4.84
CA GLY A 59 0.28 5.05 -5.12
C GLY A 59 -0.55 5.53 -3.91
N PRO A 60 -1.88 5.33 -3.92
CA PRO A 60 -2.66 4.64 -4.96
C PRO A 60 -2.73 5.41 -6.29
N ALA A 61 -2.79 4.68 -7.40
CA ALA A 61 -2.97 5.22 -8.76
C ALA A 61 -3.89 4.30 -9.60
N GLN A 62 -4.15 4.68 -10.86
CA GLN A 62 -4.81 3.82 -11.84
C GLN A 62 -3.76 3.42 -12.88
N ILE A 63 -3.24 2.21 -12.79
CA ILE A 63 -2.07 1.76 -13.57
C ILE A 63 -2.45 0.58 -14.47
N LEU A 64 -3.14 -0.43 -13.92
CA LEU A 64 -3.51 -1.64 -14.66
C LEU A 64 -4.60 -1.36 -15.70
N SER A 65 -5.41 -0.32 -15.49
CA SER A 65 -6.41 0.13 -16.46
C SER A 65 -5.84 0.96 -17.61
N VAL A 66 -4.56 1.36 -17.54
CA VAL A 66 -3.90 2.13 -18.58
C VAL A 66 -3.31 1.18 -19.61
N GLU A 67 -3.76 1.31 -20.86
CA GLU A 67 -3.29 0.55 -22.02
C GLU A 67 -2.93 1.53 -23.16
N PRO A 68 -1.93 1.20 -24.00
CA PRO A 68 -1.06 0.03 -23.95
C PRO A 68 0.05 0.17 -22.88
N ALA A 69 0.89 -0.87 -22.72
CA ALA A 69 2.03 -0.86 -21.79
C ALA A 69 2.95 0.37 -21.90
N THR A 70 3.06 1.01 -23.08
CA THR A 70 3.83 2.26 -23.25
C THR A 70 3.22 3.46 -22.53
N SER A 71 1.88 3.56 -22.49
CA SER A 71 1.17 4.56 -21.71
C SER A 71 1.18 4.22 -20.22
N ARG A 72 1.17 2.92 -19.87
CA ARG A 72 1.39 2.47 -18.48
C ARG A 72 2.77 2.88 -17.98
N ALA A 73 3.80 2.75 -18.80
CA ALA A 73 5.16 3.17 -18.48
C ALA A 73 5.27 4.68 -18.23
N ASP A 74 4.46 5.52 -18.89
CA ASP A 74 4.40 6.97 -18.60
C ASP A 74 3.91 7.27 -17.18
N VAL A 75 3.05 6.43 -16.62
CA VAL A 75 2.58 6.53 -15.23
C VAL A 75 3.62 5.95 -14.26
N VAL A 76 4.16 4.78 -14.58
CA VAL A 76 5.07 4.04 -13.69
C VAL A 76 6.44 4.70 -13.56
N LEU A 77 7.00 5.26 -14.65
CA LEU A 77 8.33 5.86 -14.65
C LEU A 77 8.53 6.92 -13.54
N PRO A 78 7.70 7.99 -13.45
CA PRO A 78 7.88 8.99 -12.40
C PRO A 78 7.62 8.44 -10.99
N MET A 79 6.81 7.40 -10.83
CA MET A 79 6.63 6.72 -9.53
C MET A 79 7.91 5.96 -9.16
N LEU A 80 8.43 5.16 -10.07
CA LEU A 80 9.64 4.36 -9.88
C LEU A 80 10.86 5.21 -9.51
N LEU A 81 11.15 6.28 -10.26
CA LEU A 81 12.30 7.14 -9.97
C LEU A 81 12.15 7.88 -8.63
N ARG A 82 10.91 8.28 -8.29
CA ARG A 82 10.59 8.97 -7.04
C ARG A 82 10.85 8.10 -5.82
N SER A 83 10.56 6.79 -5.89
CA SER A 83 10.87 5.84 -4.82
C SER A 83 12.31 5.97 -4.34
N PHE A 84 13.27 6.04 -5.26
CA PHE A 84 14.70 6.14 -4.93
C PHE A 84 15.13 7.54 -4.53
N VAL A 85 14.62 8.58 -5.21
CA VAL A 85 14.92 9.98 -4.86
C VAL A 85 14.44 10.33 -3.45
N ASN A 86 13.34 9.71 -3.01
CA ASN A 86 12.76 9.91 -1.69
C ASN A 86 13.18 8.84 -0.66
N SER A 87 14.28 8.11 -0.91
CA SER A 87 14.79 7.08 0.03
C SER A 87 13.73 6.06 0.47
N MET A 88 12.86 5.62 -0.44
CA MET A 88 11.74 4.70 -0.16
C MET A 88 10.80 5.21 0.95
N GLY A 89 10.62 6.52 1.04
CA GLY A 89 9.79 7.16 2.05
C GLY A 89 10.40 7.21 3.45
N GLU A 90 11.68 6.86 3.60
CA GLU A 90 12.38 6.95 4.87
C GLU A 90 12.44 8.40 5.34
N SER A 91 12.08 8.61 6.62
CA SER A 91 11.96 9.93 7.23
C SER A 91 13.19 10.34 8.02
N ASP A 92 14.09 9.39 8.31
CA ASP A 92 15.35 9.67 9.00
C ASP A 92 16.27 10.55 8.12
N PRO A 93 16.60 11.79 8.55
CA PRO A 93 17.42 12.72 7.77
C PRO A 93 18.86 12.23 7.53
N ARG A 94 19.31 11.20 8.26
CA ARG A 94 20.64 10.58 8.07
C ARG A 94 20.66 9.63 6.88
N VAL A 95 19.50 9.18 6.41
CA VAL A 95 19.40 8.24 5.30
C VAL A 95 19.56 8.99 3.98
N THR A 96 20.69 8.76 3.33
CA THR A 96 20.97 9.35 2.02
C THR A 96 20.27 8.56 0.90
N PRO A 97 19.59 9.25 -0.03
CA PRO A 97 19.02 8.64 -1.23
C PRO A 97 20.09 7.90 -2.04
N ARG A 98 19.73 6.72 -2.56
CA ARG A 98 20.59 5.88 -3.40
C ARG A 98 19.80 5.35 -4.58
N GLY A 99 20.46 5.24 -5.72
CA GLY A 99 19.87 4.56 -6.88
C GLY A 99 20.00 3.05 -6.72
N PRO A 100 19.18 2.26 -7.41
CA PRO A 100 19.29 0.80 -7.41
C PRO A 100 20.52 0.35 -8.19
N TRP A 101 21.11 -0.79 -7.87
CA TRP A 101 22.12 -1.39 -8.75
C TRP A 101 21.48 -2.00 -9.99
N SER A 102 20.39 -2.76 -9.81
CA SER A 102 19.62 -3.34 -10.91
C SER A 102 18.16 -3.54 -10.52
N TRP A 103 17.31 -3.74 -11.51
CA TRP A 103 15.89 -4.01 -11.30
C TRP A 103 15.32 -4.91 -12.38
N GLY A 104 14.15 -5.49 -12.08
CA GLY A 104 13.42 -6.33 -13.02
C GLY A 104 11.94 -6.43 -12.69
N THR A 105 11.17 -7.00 -13.62
CA THR A 105 9.73 -7.21 -13.46
C THR A 105 9.29 -8.46 -14.22
N GLY A 106 8.27 -9.15 -13.74
CA GLY A 106 7.65 -10.29 -14.44
C GLY A 106 6.79 -9.88 -15.65
N ASP A 107 6.50 -8.58 -15.85
CA ASP A 107 5.73 -8.07 -16.98
C ASP A 107 6.68 -7.68 -18.14
N GLU A 108 6.76 -8.55 -19.15
CA GLU A 108 7.64 -8.36 -20.31
C GLU A 108 7.31 -7.11 -21.14
N GLU A 109 6.03 -6.78 -21.28
CA GLU A 109 5.59 -5.63 -22.08
C GLU A 109 5.92 -4.33 -21.36
N LEU A 110 5.67 -4.29 -20.04
CA LEU A 110 6.05 -3.17 -19.20
C LEU A 110 7.57 -3.01 -19.13
N ALA A 111 8.34 -4.09 -19.04
CA ALA A 111 9.81 -4.03 -19.03
C ALA A 111 10.35 -3.34 -20.29
N LYS A 112 9.89 -3.76 -21.47
CA LYS A 112 10.26 -3.14 -22.76
C LYS A 112 9.85 -1.68 -22.83
N ALA A 113 8.61 -1.37 -22.44
CA ALA A 113 8.09 -0.02 -22.44
C ALA A 113 8.86 0.91 -21.50
N LEU A 114 9.17 0.45 -20.27
CA LEU A 114 9.97 1.22 -19.32
C LEU A 114 11.39 1.45 -19.82
N GLU A 115 12.03 0.44 -20.42
CA GLU A 115 13.37 0.58 -20.99
C GLU A 115 13.44 1.67 -22.06
N GLU A 116 12.48 1.70 -22.99
CA GLU A 116 12.38 2.76 -24.00
C GLU A 116 12.17 4.14 -23.37
N LYS A 117 11.29 4.23 -22.38
CA LYS A 117 10.98 5.49 -21.69
C LYS A 117 12.14 6.00 -20.84
N LEU A 118 12.88 5.11 -20.17
CA LEU A 118 14.08 5.45 -19.41
C LEU A 118 15.16 6.05 -20.32
N LYS A 119 15.40 5.41 -21.47
CA LYS A 119 16.34 5.91 -22.50
C LYS A 119 15.92 7.28 -23.02
N ALA A 120 14.65 7.41 -23.42
CA ALA A 120 14.11 8.66 -23.95
C ALA A 120 14.15 9.81 -22.93
N ALA A 121 13.98 9.49 -21.64
CA ALA A 121 14.03 10.48 -20.56
C ALA A 121 15.47 10.89 -20.18
N GLY A 122 16.49 10.16 -20.66
CA GLY A 122 17.90 10.43 -20.34
C GLY A 122 18.34 9.85 -19.00
N VAL A 123 17.74 8.74 -18.54
CA VAL A 123 18.27 7.98 -17.41
C VAL A 123 19.58 7.30 -17.81
N ARG A 124 20.51 7.13 -16.85
CA ARG A 124 21.78 6.42 -17.05
C ARG A 124 21.60 5.10 -17.81
N ASP A 125 22.44 4.85 -18.83
CA ASP A 125 22.30 3.71 -19.74
C ASP A 125 22.24 2.36 -19.01
N GLU A 126 23.06 2.17 -17.98
CA GLU A 126 23.12 0.94 -17.21
C GLU A 126 21.87 0.69 -16.34
N LEU A 127 21.01 1.71 -16.16
CA LEU A 127 19.73 1.60 -15.47
C LEU A 127 18.55 1.48 -16.44
N CYS A 128 18.75 1.74 -17.72
CA CYS A 128 17.67 1.61 -18.70
C CYS A 128 17.24 0.15 -18.88
N MET A 129 18.15 -0.81 -18.66
CA MET A 129 17.84 -2.24 -18.75
C MET A 129 16.95 -2.67 -17.58
N ILE A 130 15.71 -3.03 -17.88
CA ILE A 130 14.79 -3.68 -16.95
C ILE A 130 14.85 -5.18 -17.23
N LYS A 131 15.34 -5.98 -16.28
CA LYS A 131 15.40 -7.43 -16.46
C LYS A 131 13.97 -7.99 -16.54
N VAL A 132 13.72 -8.84 -17.51
CA VAL A 132 12.55 -9.73 -17.47
C VAL A 132 12.77 -10.70 -16.30
N GLY A 133 11.76 -10.80 -15.43
CA GLY A 133 11.90 -11.28 -14.06
C GLY A 133 12.48 -12.68 -13.90
N ASP A 134 13.28 -12.85 -12.84
CA ASP A 134 13.66 -14.17 -12.34
C ASP A 134 12.44 -14.77 -11.61
N ALA A 135 12.13 -16.04 -11.89
CA ALA A 135 11.06 -16.77 -11.22
C ALA A 135 11.19 -16.74 -9.69
N LYS A 136 12.41 -16.72 -9.16
CA LYS A 136 12.67 -16.60 -7.72
C LYS A 136 12.21 -15.25 -7.15
N ASP A 137 12.52 -14.17 -7.85
CA ASP A 137 12.15 -12.82 -7.41
C ASP A 137 10.63 -12.63 -7.43
N MET A 138 9.95 -13.20 -8.42
CA MET A 138 8.48 -13.19 -8.51
C MET A 138 7.83 -13.94 -7.34
N VAL A 139 8.37 -15.11 -6.96
CA VAL A 139 7.87 -15.86 -5.80
C VAL A 139 8.05 -15.07 -4.51
N ILE A 140 9.23 -14.48 -4.31
CA ILE A 140 9.51 -13.66 -3.12
C ILE A 140 8.59 -12.43 -3.08
N GLU A 141 8.38 -11.75 -4.21
CA GLU A 141 7.49 -10.60 -4.27
C GLU A 141 6.03 -10.98 -3.96
N GLU A 142 5.53 -12.12 -4.44
CA GLU A 142 4.20 -12.62 -4.09
C GLU A 142 4.08 -12.93 -2.59
N GLU A 143 5.05 -13.62 -1.98
CA GLU A 143 5.05 -13.93 -0.55
C GLU A 143 5.04 -12.66 0.31
N VAL A 144 5.87 -11.67 -0.03
CA VAL A 144 5.92 -10.37 0.63
C VAL A 144 4.59 -9.64 0.46
N TRP A 145 4.04 -9.64 -0.76
CA TRP A 145 2.75 -9.01 -1.06
C TRP A 145 1.61 -9.61 -0.23
N VAL A 146 1.50 -10.94 -0.15
CA VAL A 146 0.49 -11.62 0.67
C VAL A 146 0.57 -11.16 2.13
N SER A 147 1.78 -11.15 2.70
CA SER A 147 1.99 -10.70 4.09
C SER A 147 1.57 -9.23 4.30
N VAL A 148 1.94 -8.35 3.38
CA VAL A 148 1.61 -6.92 3.46
C VAL A 148 0.11 -6.69 3.28
N PHE A 149 -0.49 -7.35 2.28
CA PHE A 149 -1.89 -7.19 1.96
C PHE A 149 -2.80 -7.71 3.07
N ASP A 150 -2.43 -8.80 3.74
CA ASP A 150 -3.16 -9.26 4.93
C ASP A 150 -3.07 -8.26 6.09
N LYS A 151 -1.92 -7.62 6.30
CA LYS A 151 -1.81 -6.50 7.25
C LYS A 151 -2.64 -5.28 6.84
N MET A 152 -2.76 -4.99 5.55
CA MET A 152 -3.65 -3.93 5.04
C MET A 152 -5.12 -4.27 5.34
N LYS A 153 -5.56 -5.49 5.04
CA LYS A 153 -6.91 -5.97 5.37
C LYS A 153 -7.19 -5.90 6.87
N LEU A 154 -6.22 -6.23 7.72
CA LEU A 154 -6.39 -6.13 9.18
C LEU A 154 -6.53 -4.68 9.65
N ARG A 155 -5.84 -3.73 9.01
CA ARG A 155 -5.93 -2.29 9.34
C ARG A 155 -7.24 -1.65 8.92
N GLU A 156 -7.72 -2.00 7.71
CA GLU A 156 -8.99 -1.52 7.14
C GLU A 156 -10.20 -2.37 7.56
N GLY A 157 -9.95 -3.54 8.13
CA GLY A 157 -10.97 -4.49 8.56
C GLY A 157 -11.77 -3.99 9.76
N PRO A 158 -12.85 -4.70 10.11
CA PRO A 158 -13.69 -4.32 11.22
C PRO A 158 -12.91 -4.38 12.54
N LYS A 159 -13.08 -3.35 13.37
CA LYS A 159 -12.44 -3.22 14.69
C LYS A 159 -13.46 -3.35 15.80
N CYS A 160 -13.02 -3.82 16.96
CA CYS A 160 -13.87 -3.86 18.15
C CYS A 160 -14.33 -2.45 18.52
N SER A 161 -15.64 -2.27 18.74
CA SER A 161 -16.20 -0.98 19.16
C SER A 161 -15.61 -0.47 20.47
N GLN A 162 -15.33 -1.35 21.44
CA GLN A 162 -14.72 -0.97 22.71
C GLN A 162 -13.21 -0.72 22.62
N CYS A 163 -12.43 -1.76 22.36
CA CYS A 163 -10.96 -1.70 22.51
C CYS A 163 -10.24 -1.25 21.24
N LYS A 164 -10.96 -1.04 20.13
CA LYS A 164 -10.44 -0.62 18.81
C LYS A 164 -9.43 -1.57 18.17
N ASN A 165 -9.15 -2.71 18.79
CA ASN A 165 -8.30 -3.74 18.22
C ASN A 165 -9.03 -4.52 17.11
N PRO A 166 -8.31 -4.99 16.08
CA PRO A 166 -8.84 -5.95 15.13
C PRO A 166 -9.20 -7.27 15.86
N PRO A 167 -9.95 -8.17 15.21
CA PRO A 167 -10.13 -9.52 15.72
C PRO A 167 -8.79 -10.21 16.00
N SER A 168 -8.70 -10.93 17.12
CA SER A 168 -7.53 -11.74 17.45
C SER A 168 -7.52 -13.04 16.64
N GLY A 169 -6.46 -13.29 15.88
CA GLY A 169 -6.29 -14.50 15.06
C GLY A 169 -7.37 -14.65 14.01
N ASP A 170 -7.84 -15.89 13.79
CA ASP A 170 -8.97 -16.20 12.88
C ASP A 170 -10.36 -15.86 13.47
N GLY A 171 -10.40 -15.26 14.67
CA GLY A 171 -11.64 -14.95 15.37
C GLY A 171 -12.47 -13.91 14.60
N LYS A 172 -13.78 -14.12 14.48
CA LYS A 172 -14.69 -13.07 13.98
C LYS A 172 -15.11 -12.18 15.14
N LEU A 173 -15.28 -10.87 14.91
CA LEU A 173 -15.91 -10.01 15.90
C LEU A 173 -17.36 -10.45 16.13
N GLN A 174 -17.75 -10.49 17.40
CA GLN A 174 -19.11 -10.78 17.83
C GLN A 174 -19.99 -9.58 17.51
N VAL A 175 -20.97 -9.78 16.64
CA VAL A 175 -21.96 -8.75 16.31
C VAL A 175 -23.03 -8.69 17.40
N CYS A 176 -23.44 -7.47 17.76
CA CYS A 176 -24.56 -7.28 18.68
C CYS A 176 -25.81 -7.97 18.12
N SER A 177 -26.38 -8.93 18.86
CA SER A 177 -27.52 -9.73 18.39
C SER A 177 -28.77 -8.90 18.08
N ARG A 178 -28.90 -7.72 18.70
CA ARG A 178 -30.05 -6.82 18.51
C ARG A 178 -29.92 -5.97 17.24
N CYS A 179 -28.87 -5.18 17.13
CA CYS A 179 -28.72 -4.25 16.00
C CYS A 179 -27.97 -4.84 14.81
N ARG A 180 -27.15 -5.88 15.02
CA ARG A 180 -26.28 -6.52 14.01
C ARG A 180 -25.28 -5.57 13.32
N LYS A 181 -25.07 -4.37 13.86
CA LYS A 181 -24.17 -3.35 13.31
C LYS A 181 -22.88 -3.19 14.12
N VAL A 182 -23.00 -3.09 15.44
CA VAL A 182 -21.85 -2.92 16.33
C VAL A 182 -21.21 -4.27 16.61
N GLN A 183 -19.87 -4.32 16.56
CA GLN A 183 -19.09 -5.54 16.69
C GLN A 183 -18.05 -5.39 17.80
N CYS A 184 -17.85 -6.44 18.61
CA CYS A 184 -16.88 -6.47 19.69
C CYS A 184 -16.07 -7.77 19.66
N CYS A 185 -14.83 -7.76 20.17
CA CYS A 185 -13.99 -8.96 20.16
C CYS A 185 -14.35 -9.96 21.26
N SER A 186 -15.04 -9.52 22.33
CA SER A 186 -15.46 -10.36 23.43
C SER A 186 -16.75 -9.85 24.08
N ARG A 187 -17.39 -10.71 24.87
CA ARG A 187 -18.55 -10.36 25.69
C ARG A 187 -18.21 -9.26 26.71
N ASP A 188 -16.97 -9.21 27.18
CA ASP A 188 -16.53 -8.17 28.12
C ASP A 188 -16.39 -6.81 27.42
N CYS A 189 -15.83 -6.79 26.20
CA CYS A 189 -15.83 -5.59 25.38
C CYS A 189 -17.26 -5.14 25.04
N GLN A 190 -18.17 -6.06 24.74
CA GLN A 190 -19.57 -5.73 24.48
C GLN A 190 -20.26 -5.12 25.71
N LYS A 191 -20.02 -5.65 26.91
CA LYS A 191 -20.55 -5.09 28.16
C LYS A 191 -19.99 -3.71 28.47
N ALA A 192 -18.71 -3.49 28.19
CA ALA A 192 -18.06 -2.20 28.38
C ALA A 192 -18.63 -1.14 27.40
N ASP A 193 -18.76 -1.52 26.13
CA ASP A 193 -19.33 -0.68 25.06
C ASP A 193 -20.83 -0.38 25.28
N TRP A 194 -21.56 -1.27 25.98
CA TRP A 194 -23.00 -1.12 26.23
C TRP A 194 -23.41 0.21 26.86
N LYS A 195 -22.52 0.83 27.67
CA LYS A 195 -22.79 2.13 28.30
C LYS A 195 -23.16 3.19 27.28
N GLU A 196 -22.44 3.23 26.16
CA GLU A 196 -22.65 4.17 25.06
C GLU A 196 -23.51 3.53 23.95
N HIS A 197 -23.27 2.25 23.64
CA HIS A 197 -23.97 1.56 22.56
C HIS A 197 -25.49 1.46 22.77
N LYS A 198 -25.98 1.30 24.01
CA LYS A 198 -27.42 1.12 24.30
C LYS A 198 -28.29 2.22 23.69
N VAL A 199 -27.74 3.43 23.61
CA VAL A 199 -28.37 4.64 23.11
C VAL A 199 -28.70 4.49 21.63
N VAL A 200 -27.70 4.08 20.86
CA VAL A 200 -27.78 3.94 19.40
C VAL A 200 -28.34 2.60 18.97
N CYS A 201 -28.26 1.58 19.82
CA CYS A 201 -28.62 0.19 19.51
C CYS A 201 -30.06 0.04 18.99
N LYS A 202 -31.02 0.76 19.61
CA LYS A 202 -32.43 0.71 19.22
C LYS A 202 -32.68 1.32 17.84
N TYR A 203 -31.91 2.33 17.46
CA TYR A 203 -32.03 3.01 16.17
C TYR A 203 -31.38 2.20 15.06
N LEU A 204 -30.15 1.72 15.28
CA LEU A 204 -29.43 0.85 14.35
C LEU A 204 -30.18 -0.46 14.04
N ALA A 205 -31.00 -0.94 14.98
CA ALA A 205 -31.84 -2.13 14.77
C ALA A 205 -33.05 -1.87 13.87
N LYS A 206 -33.52 -0.61 13.77
CA LYS A 206 -34.72 -0.24 13.00
C LYS A 206 -34.42 0.10 11.54
N ASP A 207 -33.25 0.67 11.27
CA ASP A 207 -32.88 1.09 9.92
C ASP A 207 -31.53 0.47 9.49
N PRO A 208 -31.52 -0.42 8.48
CA PRO A 208 -30.29 -1.02 7.97
C PRO A 208 -29.38 -0.03 7.22
N SER A 209 -29.86 1.16 6.85
CA SER A 209 -29.09 2.18 6.12
C SER A 209 -28.27 3.10 7.03
N ILE A 210 -28.62 3.20 8.32
CA ILE A 210 -27.94 4.09 9.27
C ILE A 210 -26.68 3.42 9.81
N GLY A 211 -25.51 4.02 9.53
CA GLY A 211 -24.25 3.68 10.19
C GLY A 211 -24.12 4.34 11.57
N ALA A 212 -23.18 3.85 12.40
CA ALA A 212 -22.88 4.49 13.67
C ALA A 212 -22.39 5.95 13.48
N LEU A 213 -21.67 6.24 12.39
CA LEU A 213 -21.20 7.59 12.04
C LEU A 213 -22.36 8.52 11.66
N ASP A 214 -23.31 8.03 10.85
CA ASP A 214 -24.50 8.79 10.44
C ASP A 214 -25.36 9.17 11.65
N TYR A 215 -25.43 8.32 12.66
CA TYR A 215 -26.10 8.64 13.92
C TYR A 215 -25.44 9.83 14.63
N TYR A 216 -24.12 9.81 14.83
CA TYR A 216 -23.44 10.89 15.55
C TYR A 216 -23.41 12.21 14.77
N GLN A 217 -23.37 12.15 13.44
CA GLN A 217 -23.35 13.35 12.61
C GLN A 217 -24.75 13.97 12.44
N ASN A 218 -25.80 13.15 12.31
CA ASN A 218 -27.12 13.66 11.93
C ASN A 218 -28.16 13.62 13.06
N PHE A 219 -27.94 12.82 14.12
CA PHE A 219 -28.94 12.60 15.17
C PHE A 219 -28.46 13.01 16.57
N ALA A 220 -27.20 12.74 16.94
CA ALA A 220 -26.66 13.12 18.25
C ALA A 220 -26.72 14.63 18.58
N PRO A 221 -26.55 15.59 17.63
CA PRO A 221 -26.65 17.02 17.92
C PRO A 221 -28.05 17.48 18.36
N HIS A 222 -29.09 16.67 18.11
CA HIS A 222 -30.48 17.01 18.41
C HIS A 222 -31.04 16.32 19.66
N PHE A 223 -30.26 15.43 20.30
CA PHE A 223 -30.68 14.68 21.49
C PHE A 223 -29.51 14.61 22.50
N PRO A 224 -29.27 15.67 23.29
CA PRO A 224 -28.09 15.78 24.16
C PRO A 224 -28.14 14.90 25.43
N GLU A 225 -29.25 14.23 25.72
CA GLU A 225 -29.43 13.41 26.93
C GLU A 225 -29.26 11.89 26.69
N ALA A 226 -28.58 11.53 25.60
CA ALA A 226 -28.42 10.16 25.13
C ALA A 226 -27.09 9.54 25.62
#